data_AF-A0A2D1STD1-F1
#
_entry.id   AF-A0A2D1STD1-F1
#
_cell.length_a   1.000
_cell.length_b   1.000
_cell.length_c   1.000
_cell.angle_alpha   90.00
_cell.angle_beta   90.00
_cell.angle_gamma   90.00
#
_symmetry.space_group_name_H-M   'P 1'
#
loop_
_entity.id
_entity.type
_entity.pdbx_description
1 polymer ?
#
loop_
_entity_poly.entity_id
_entity_poly.type
_entity_poly.pdbx_seq_one_letter_code
_entity_poly.pdbx_strand_id
1 'polypeptide(L)' 'MIKLKKILLLIGFLFMMLYGVYIAGYSTSPIFKYALLIGMLFWSVELLIQTIGYSDSLVKKIRVKCDTRHYNKH' A
#
# COMPACT_ATOMS: atom_id res chain seq x y z
N MET A 1 -5.52 3.98 10.49
CA MET A 1 -5.14 3.54 9.12
C MET A 1 -4.08 4.44 8.46
N ILE A 2 -4.28 5.75 8.33
CA ILE A 2 -3.32 6.64 7.62
C ILE A 2 -1.91 6.65 8.24
N LYS A 3 -1.80 6.67 9.57
CA LYS A 3 -0.50 6.60 10.27
C LYS A 3 0.24 5.28 10.00
N LEU A 4 -0.49 4.17 9.97
CA LEU A 4 0.08 2.83 9.75
C LEU A 4 0.54 2.64 8.30
N LYS A 5 -0.22 3.18 7.33
CA LYS A 5 0.18 3.27 5.91
C LYS A 5 1.50 4.03 5.72
N LYS A 6 1.64 5.21 6.36
CA LYS A 6 2.87 6.00 6.29
C LYS A 6 4.08 5.23 6.82
N ILE A 7 3.91 4.49 7.92
CA ILE A 7 4.98 3.68 8.52
C ILE A 7 5.34 2.50 7.60
N LEU A 8 4.36 1.78 7.06
CA LEU A 8 4.61 0.67 6.13
C LEU A 8 5.35 1.13 4.88
N LEU A 9 4.94 2.27 4.31
CA LEU A 9 5.57 2.84 3.14
C LEU A 9 7.01 3.29 3.41
N LEU A 10 7.26 3.89 4.59
CA LEU A 10 8.61 4.25 5.02
C LEU A 10 9.51 3.02 5.17
N ILE A 11 9.00 1.95 5.79
CA ILE A 11 9.73 0.69 5.98
C ILE A 11 10.05 0.05 4.62
N GLY A 12 9.06 -0.06 3.73
CA GLY A 12 9.27 -0.62 2.38
C GLY A 12 10.31 0.18 1.58
N PHE A 13 10.28 1.51 1.70
CA PHE A 13 11.26 2.39 1.06
C PHE A 13 12.69 2.21 1.61
N LEU A 14 12.83 2.07 2.94
CA LEU A 14 14.11 1.76 3.57
C LEU A 14 14.71 0.44 3.05
N PHE A 15 13.89 -0.60 2.91
CA PHE A 15 14.33 -1.89 2.35
C PHE A 15 14.74 -1.79 0.87
N MET A 16 14.07 -0.95 0.08
CA MET A 16 14.49 -0.64 -1.29
C MET A 16 15.85 0.07 -1.33
N MET A 17 16.10 1.05 -0.45
CA MET A 17 17.41 1.70 -0.35
C MET A 17 18.52 0.74 0.06
N LEU A 18 18.24 -0.16 1.02
CA LEU A 18 19.16 -1.22 1.44
C LEU A 18 19.54 -2.14 0.28
N TYR A 19 18.60 -2.45 -0.62
CA TYR A 19 18.90 -3.20 -1.83
C TYR A 19 19.75 -2.40 -2.83
N GLY A 20 19.60 -1.07 -2.88
CA GLY A 20 20.48 -0.21 -3.67
C GLY A 20 21.97 -0.37 -3.28
N VAL A 21 22.26 -0.56 -2.00
CA VAL A 21 23.62 -0.84 -1.49
C VAL A 21 24.16 -2.16 -2.04
N TYR A 22 23.30 -3.17 -2.20
CA TYR A 22 23.67 -4.44 -2.82
C TYR A 22 23.98 -4.30 -4.32
N ILE A 23 23.13 -3.59 -5.08
CA ILE A 23 23.38 -3.34 -6.51
C ILE A 23 24.67 -2.54 -6.72
N ALA A 24 24.93 -1.57 -5.85
CA ALA A 24 26.14 -0.74 -5.90
C ALA A 24 27.43 -1.51 -5.56
N GLY A 25 27.34 -2.79 -5.19
CA GLY A 25 28.50 -3.64 -4.93
C GLY A 25 29.21 -3.36 -3.61
N TYR A 26 28.61 -2.57 -2.72
CA TYR A 26 29.21 -2.24 -1.41
C TYR A 26 29.24 -3.43 -0.45
N SER A 27 28.31 -4.39 -0.59
CA SER A 27 28.27 -5.58 0.26
C SER A 27 27.65 -6.78 -0.47
N THR A 28 28.31 -7.92 -0.36
CA THR A 28 27.84 -9.22 -0.89
C THR A 28 27.00 -10.00 0.11
N SER A 29 26.67 -9.41 1.27
CA SER A 29 25.92 -10.11 2.32
C SER A 29 24.54 -10.58 1.81
N PRO A 30 24.15 -11.84 2.09
CA PRO A 30 22.89 -12.41 1.63
C PRO A 30 21.66 -11.65 2.18
N ILE A 31 21.81 -10.94 3.30
CA ILE A 31 20.75 -10.12 3.89
C ILE A 31 20.28 -9.05 2.91
N PHE A 32 21.20 -8.38 2.20
CA PHE A 32 20.82 -7.34 1.25
C PHE A 32 20.22 -7.90 -0.04
N LYS A 33 20.56 -9.14 -0.41
CA LYS A 33 19.94 -9.83 -1.56
C LYS A 33 18.42 -10.00 -1.38
N TYR A 34 17.98 -10.29 -0.15
CA TYR A 34 16.56 -10.46 0.18
C TYR A 34 15.85 -9.16 0.55
N ALA A 35 16.58 -8.06 0.73
CA ALA A 35 15.99 -6.77 1.08
C ALA A 35 14.98 -6.28 0.04
N LEU A 36 15.23 -6.52 -1.26
CA LEU A 36 14.28 -6.18 -2.32
C LEU A 36 12.96 -6.94 -2.16
N LEU A 37 13.03 -8.24 -1.89
CA LEU A 37 11.86 -9.11 -1.75
C LEU A 37 10.98 -8.63 -0.58
N ILE A 38 11.62 -8.30 0.54
CA ILE A 38 10.94 -7.76 1.73
C ILE A 38 10.31 -6.40 1.41
N GLY A 39 11.03 -5.51 0.72
CA GLY A 39 10.49 -4.21 0.31
C GLY A 39 9.27 -4.32 -0.62
N MET A 40 9.32 -5.24 -1.59
CA MET A 40 8.19 -5.53 -2.48
C MET A 40 6.99 -6.10 -1.74
N LEU A 41 7.20 -6.97 -0.75
CA LEU A 41 6.14 -7.50 0.10
C LEU A 41 5.42 -6.37 0.84
N PHE A 42 6.15 -5.47 1.50
CA PHE A 42 5.54 -4.33 2.20
C PHE A 42 4.77 -3.41 1.24
N TRP A 43 5.29 -3.17 0.05
CA TRP A 43 4.59 -2.39 -0.98
C TRP A 43 3.30 -3.08 -1.44
N SER A 44 3.33 -4.39 -1.67
CA SER A 44 2.16 -5.16 -2.10
C SER A 44 1.02 -5.09 -1.09
N VAL A 45 1.31 -5.20 0.20
CA VAL A 45 0.34 -5.09 1.28
C VAL A 45 -0.27 -3.68 1.32
N GLU A 46 0.55 -2.64 1.14
CA GLU A 46 0.09 -1.25 1.10
C GLU A 46 -0.91 -1.00 -0.06
N LEU A 47 -0.62 -1.54 -1.24
CA LEU A 47 -1.51 -1.50 -2.41
C LEU A 47 -2.83 -2.23 -2.15
N LEU A 48 -2.76 -3.39 -1.50
CA LEU A 48 -3.93 -4.20 -1.17
C LEU A 48 -4.87 -3.46 -0.20
N ILE A 49 -4.31 -2.83 0.84
CA ILE A 49 -5.07 -1.98 1.78
C ILE A 49 -5.69 -0.78 1.05
N GLN A 50 -4.97 -0.17 0.10
CA GLN A 50 -5.48 0.96 -0.67
C GLN A 50 -6.66 0.56 -1.56
N THR A 51 -6.59 -0.60 -2.20
CA THR A 51 -7.62 -1.14 -3.09
C THR A 51 -8.90 -1.48 -2.34
N ILE A 52 -8.78 -2.12 -1.17
CA ILE A 52 -9.94 -2.41 -0.30
C ILE A 52 -10.58 -1.11 0.16
N GLY A 53 -9.78 -0.14 0.64
CA GLY A 53 -10.30 1.16 1.10
C GLY A 53 -11.02 1.95 0.00
N TYR A 54 -10.53 1.91 -1.23
CA TYR A 54 -11.21 2.52 -2.37
C TYR A 54 -12.54 1.83 -2.69
N SER A 55 -12.57 0.49 -2.67
CA SER A 55 -13.77 -0.28 -2.96
C SER A 55 -14.89 0.03 -1.96
N ASP A 56 -14.58 0.06 -0.66
CA ASP A 56 -15.54 0.43 0.38
C ASP A 56 -16.08 1.86 0.21
N SER A 57 -15.21 2.80 -0.15
CA SER A 57 -15.60 4.19 -0.39
C SER A 57 -16.55 4.32 -1.58
N LEU A 58 -16.32 3.52 -2.63
CA LEU A 58 -17.13 3.50 -3.85
C LEU A 58 -18.51 2.88 -3.58
N VAL A 59 -18.56 1.78 -2.83
CA VAL A 59 -19.80 1.13 -2.39
C VAL A 59 -20.65 2.08 -1.54
N LYS A 60 -20.04 2.80 -0.58
CA LYS A 60 -20.75 3.83 0.19
C LYS A 60 -21.32 4.93 -0.69
N LYS A 61 -20.56 5.42 -1.67
CA LYS A 61 -21.00 6.48 -2.59
C LYS A 61 -22.17 6.04 -3.46
N ILE A 62 -22.17 4.78 -3.93
CA ILE A 62 -23.29 4.20 -4.69
C ILE A 62 -24.54 4.08 -3.82
N ARG A 63 -24.41 3.60 -2.57
CA ARG A 63 -25.54 3.45 -1.64
C ARG A 63 -26.23 4.79 -1.38
N VAL A 64 -25.46 5.84 -1.04
CA VAL A 64 -26.00 7.19 -0.81
C VAL A 64 -26.71 7.74 -2.05
N LYS A 65 -26.21 7.44 -3.25
CA LYS A 65 -26.83 7.87 -4.52
C LYS A 65 -28.12 7.08 -4.87
N CYS A 66 -28.32 5.90 -4.31
CA CYS A 66 -29.57 5.16 -4.43
C CYS A 66 -30.61 5.67 -3.42
N ASP A 67 -30.23 5.93 -2.17
CA ASP A 67 -31.14 6.46 -1.15
C ASP A 67 -31.68 7.85 -1.54
N THR A 68 -30.81 8.74 -2.01
CA THR A 68 -31.23 10.09 -2.47
C THR A 68 -32.16 10.06 -3.68
N ARG A 69 -32.01 9.07 -4.58
CA ARG A 69 -32.95 8.87 -5.69
C ARG A 69 -34.29 8.27 -5.26
N HIS A 70 -34.31 7.53 -4.15
CA HIS A 70 -35.53 6.98 -3.60
C HIS A 70 -36.37 8.04 -2.88
N TYR A 71 -35.72 9.01 -2.22
CA TYR A 71 -36.38 10.14 -1.57
C TYR A 71 -36.92 11.19 -2.55
N ASN A 72 -36.26 11.41 -3.68
CA ASN A 72 -36.69 12.43 -4.67
C ASN A 72 -37.80 11.95 -5.62
N LYS A 73 -38.33 10.73 -5.39
CA LYS A 73 -39.41 10.12 -6.18
C LYS A 73 -40.76 10.11 -5.45
N HIS A 74 -40.78 10.57 -4.19
CA HIS A 74 -41.98 10.85 -3.40
C HIS A 74 -42.11 12.35 -3.19
#